data_AF-A0AAU1STH3-F1
#
_entry.id   AF-A0AAU1STH3-F1
#
_cell.length_a   1.000
_cell.length_b   1.000
_cell.length_c   1.000
_cell.angle_alpha   90.00
_cell.angle_beta   90.00
_cell.angle_gamma   90.00
#
_symmetry.space_group_name_H-M   'P 1'
#
loop_
_entity.id
_entity.type
_entity.pdbx_description
1 polymer ?
#
loop_
_entity_poly.entity_id
_entity_poly.type
_entity_poly.pdbx_seq_one_letter_code
_entity_poly.pdbx_strand_id
1 'polypeptide(L)'
;MPEPSDDDHEHGAHGRAPTRGERWEDFKKSPFLPATVLVFILAAAAGLFAGSYTYTMANPTPRRIPTAVVGAANATHGGAFLAGMEKALNASLEVHPYDTIAAAVEGVDQQKVFAILDVRQGDRVALEVSGASGASVAQVLAETAPEVGAGLGVPVSVTDINPLQKGDPRGLAIFYISLAAVIIGFVGAIQLSVHARALDPLERIAYTVAYALLGAFVIAAVVDWWLGALDLPFAESWAILALTMFTSGMVFSMFNTLFGRWAMIPTWGLMVLLGNPSSGGAVSWPLLPSALGRIGRWLPPGASVNAQHTAVYFGGYQHVFPFVVLTAWALLASTIFWVWRHRHPGGRTTEPAHAVAPGP
;
A
#
# COMPACT_ATOMS: atom_id res chain seq x y z
N MET A 1 1.19 -11.68 93.28
CA MET A 1 2.03 -10.50 92.98
C MET A 1 3.47 -10.98 92.95
N PRO A 2 4.24 -10.84 91.85
CA PRO A 2 3.95 -10.24 90.54
C PRO A 2 4.08 -11.23 89.34
N GLU A 3 3.42 -10.93 88.22
CA GLU A 3 3.83 -11.36 86.87
C GLU A 3 4.44 -10.14 86.16
N PRO A 4 5.56 -10.28 85.43
CA PRO A 4 5.93 -9.37 84.37
C PRO A 4 5.68 -10.06 83.02
N SER A 5 4.61 -9.65 82.34
CA SER A 5 4.44 -9.89 80.91
C SER A 5 5.17 -8.76 80.17
N ASP A 6 6.41 -9.03 79.76
CA ASP A 6 6.99 -8.42 78.57
C ASP A 6 6.37 -9.13 77.37
N ASP A 7 5.59 -8.42 76.57
CA ASP A 7 5.51 -8.71 75.15
C ASP A 7 5.27 -7.40 74.40
N ASP A 8 6.36 -6.94 73.81
CA ASP A 8 6.47 -5.83 72.89
C ASP A 8 5.44 -5.95 71.77
N HIS A 9 4.46 -5.05 71.77
CA HIS A 9 3.74 -4.74 70.54
C HIS A 9 4.71 -4.03 69.59
N GLU A 10 5.37 -4.79 68.72
CA GLU A 10 6.02 -4.27 67.52
C GLU A 10 5.00 -3.45 66.72
N HIS A 11 5.09 -2.13 66.87
CA HIS A 11 4.43 -1.18 66.00
C HIS A 11 4.85 -1.46 64.56
N GLY A 12 3.85 -1.77 63.72
CA GLY A 12 4.04 -2.10 62.32
C GLY A 12 5.00 -1.16 61.61
N ALA A 13 6.00 -1.74 60.95
CA ALA A 13 6.89 -1.02 60.06
C ALA A 13 6.08 -0.22 59.05
N HIS A 14 5.96 1.10 59.29
CA HIS A 14 5.40 2.03 58.33
C HIS A 14 6.26 1.98 57.07
N GLY A 15 5.78 1.25 56.06
CA GLY A 15 6.40 1.21 54.74
C GLY A 15 6.58 2.64 54.23
N ARG A 16 7.83 3.10 54.17
CA ARG A 16 8.19 4.40 53.62
C ARG A 16 7.54 4.55 52.25
N ALA A 17 6.94 5.72 51.99
CA ALA A 17 6.38 6.01 50.67
C ALA A 17 7.46 5.78 49.60
N PRO A 18 7.21 4.94 48.58
CA PRO A 18 8.22 4.55 47.62
C PRO A 18 8.74 5.79 46.89
N THR A 19 10.06 5.86 46.78
CA THR A 19 10.76 6.97 46.12
C THR A 19 10.44 7.02 44.64
N ARG A 20 10.67 8.17 43.98
CA ARG A 20 10.45 8.30 42.53
C ARG A 20 11.23 7.26 41.72
N GLY A 21 12.41 6.84 42.20
CA GLY A 21 13.21 5.79 41.57
C GLY A 21 12.57 4.40 41.69
N GLU A 22 12.07 4.05 42.87
CA GLU A 22 11.39 2.76 43.11
C GLU A 22 10.07 2.68 42.34
N ARG A 23 9.28 3.76 42.31
CA ARG A 23 8.05 3.83 41.48
C ARG A 23 8.35 3.66 39.98
N TRP A 24 9.49 4.15 39.52
CA TRP A 24 9.91 4.00 38.12
C TRP A 24 10.40 2.59 37.80
N GLU A 25 11.15 1.97 38.71
CA GLU A 25 11.53 0.55 38.63
C GLU A 25 10.30 -0.38 38.63
N ASP A 26 9.33 -0.11 39.52
CA ASP A 26 8.07 -0.85 39.61
C ASP A 26 7.23 -0.64 38.35
N PHE A 27 7.17 0.58 37.82
CA PHE A 27 6.51 0.87 36.56
C PHE A 27 7.16 0.11 35.39
N LYS A 28 8.49 0.04 35.33
CA LYS A 28 9.19 -0.72 34.27
C LYS A 28 8.90 -2.21 34.30
N LYS A 29 8.71 -2.78 35.50
CA LYS A 29 8.38 -4.21 35.69
C LYS A 29 6.88 -4.49 35.60
N SER A 30 6.07 -3.44 35.59
CA SER A 30 4.60 -3.50 35.56
C SER A 30 4.04 -3.68 34.14
N PRO A 31 2.84 -4.28 34.00
CA PRO A 31 2.08 -4.28 32.74
C PRO A 31 1.79 -2.87 32.18
N PHE A 32 1.92 -1.81 32.99
CA PHE A 32 1.69 -0.44 32.54
C PHE A 32 2.78 0.08 31.59
N LEU A 33 4.04 -0.33 31.72
CA LEU A 33 5.09 0.12 30.78
C LEU A 33 4.81 -0.34 29.34
N PRO A 34 4.57 -1.64 29.04
CA PRO A 34 4.18 -2.07 27.70
C PRO A 34 2.91 -1.37 27.18
N ALA A 35 1.92 -1.14 28.04
CA ALA A 35 0.69 -0.46 27.66
C ALA A 35 0.94 1.02 27.31
N THR A 36 1.72 1.74 28.11
CA THR A 36 2.11 3.13 27.84
C THR A 36 2.96 3.24 26.57
N VAL A 37 3.91 2.33 26.37
CA VAL A 37 4.69 2.25 25.12
C VAL A 37 3.76 2.04 23.92
N LEU A 38 2.79 1.13 24.03
CA LEU A 38 1.79 0.90 22.99
C LEU A 38 0.95 2.16 22.70
N VAL A 39 0.52 2.89 23.73
CA VAL A 39 -0.22 4.15 23.56
C VAL A 39 0.58 5.16 22.73
N PHE A 40 1.86 5.36 23.04
CA PHE A 40 2.71 6.27 22.26
C PHE A 40 2.95 5.80 20.83
N ILE A 41 3.14 4.49 20.62
CA ILE A 41 3.29 3.90 19.28
C ILE A 41 2.01 4.11 18.46
N LEU A 42 0.85 3.84 19.06
CA LEU A 42 -0.44 4.01 18.39
C LEU A 42 -0.73 5.50 18.09
N ALA A 43 -0.40 6.42 19.00
CA ALA A 43 -0.54 7.85 18.77
C ALA A 43 0.37 8.32 17.63
N ALA A 44 1.64 7.91 17.63
CA ALA A 44 2.58 8.23 16.54
C ALA A 44 2.15 7.61 15.21
N ALA A 45 1.68 6.35 15.22
CA ALA A 45 1.13 5.65 14.07
C ALA A 45 -0.10 6.37 13.49
N ALA A 46 -1.04 6.78 14.34
CA ALA A 46 -2.22 7.54 13.92
C ALA A 46 -1.82 8.90 13.32
N GLY A 47 -0.90 9.61 13.96
CA GLY A 47 -0.36 10.87 13.44
C GLY A 47 0.35 10.70 12.10
N LEU A 48 1.17 9.65 11.94
CA LEU A 48 1.88 9.39 10.68
C LEU A 48 0.93 8.87 9.58
N PHE A 49 -0.10 8.10 9.93
CA PHE A 49 -1.13 7.66 8.98
C PHE A 49 -1.94 8.86 8.47
N ALA A 50 -2.52 9.65 9.38
CA ALA A 50 -3.25 10.85 9.01
C ALA A 50 -2.34 11.85 8.27
N GLY A 51 -1.12 12.04 8.76
CA GLY A 51 -0.14 12.95 8.16
C GLY A 51 0.30 12.51 6.76
N SER A 52 0.59 11.22 6.54
CA SER A 52 1.01 10.72 5.22
C SER A 52 -0.10 10.84 4.19
N TYR A 53 -1.33 10.42 4.52
CA TYR A 53 -2.49 10.56 3.64
C TYR A 53 -2.83 12.01 3.35
N THR A 54 -2.97 12.82 4.40
CA THR A 54 -3.33 14.23 4.26
C THR A 54 -2.24 14.98 3.52
N TYR A 55 -0.95 14.70 3.75
CA TYR A 55 0.13 15.33 2.99
C TYR A 55 0.07 14.98 1.51
N THR A 56 -0.15 13.70 1.16
CA THR A 56 -0.26 13.28 -0.24
C THR A 56 -1.51 13.81 -0.95
N MET A 57 -2.63 13.99 -0.23
CA MET A 57 -3.89 14.47 -0.80
C MET A 57 -4.06 15.99 -0.75
N ALA A 58 -3.55 16.66 0.29
CA ALA A 58 -3.73 18.10 0.51
C ALA A 58 -2.67 18.95 -0.17
N ASN A 59 -1.50 18.40 -0.52
CA ASN A 59 -0.48 19.13 -1.27
C ASN A 59 0.17 18.28 -2.38
N PRO A 60 -0.62 17.71 -3.31
CA PRO A 60 -0.10 17.09 -4.51
C PRO A 60 0.56 18.19 -5.35
N THR A 61 1.88 18.31 -5.24
CA THR A 61 2.65 19.25 -6.07
C THR A 61 3.05 18.51 -7.33
N PRO A 62 2.41 18.77 -8.48
CA PRO A 62 2.81 18.17 -9.73
C PRO A 62 4.21 18.73 -10.01
N ARG A 63 5.24 17.87 -10.04
CA ARG A 63 6.61 18.33 -10.27
C ARG A 63 7.04 18.11 -11.70
N ARG A 64 6.70 16.94 -12.23
CA ARG A 64 7.01 16.49 -13.58
C ARG A 64 5.88 15.62 -14.09
N ILE A 65 5.15 16.11 -15.08
CA ILE A 65 4.14 15.32 -15.79
C ILE A 65 4.72 15.03 -17.18
N PRO A 66 5.13 13.79 -17.46
CA PRO A 66 5.56 13.39 -18.80
C PRO A 66 4.41 13.55 -19.79
N THR A 67 4.59 14.44 -20.76
CA THR A 67 3.57 14.84 -21.72
C THR A 67 4.13 14.68 -23.13
N ALA A 68 3.47 13.86 -23.95
CA ALA A 68 3.79 13.78 -25.36
C ALA A 68 3.37 15.08 -26.07
N VAL A 69 4.19 15.56 -26.99
CA VAL A 69 3.82 16.66 -27.88
C VAL A 69 3.92 16.17 -29.31
N VAL A 70 2.84 16.35 -30.06
CA VAL A 70 2.77 15.99 -31.48
C VAL A 70 2.56 17.27 -32.29
N GLY A 71 3.49 17.53 -33.22
CA GLY A 71 3.54 18.74 -34.03
C GLY A 71 4.88 19.48 -33.94
N ALA A 72 5.09 20.45 -34.83
CA ALA A 72 6.35 21.18 -34.89
C ALA A 72 6.54 22.06 -33.64
N ALA A 73 7.74 22.04 -33.05
CA ALA A 73 8.16 22.89 -31.93
C ALA A 73 8.00 24.40 -32.17
N ASN A 74 7.74 24.81 -33.43
CA ASN A 74 7.49 26.18 -33.86
C ASN A 74 6.00 26.51 -34.06
N ALA A 75 5.07 25.67 -33.58
CA ALA A 75 3.65 26.00 -33.57
C ALA A 75 3.43 27.28 -32.76
N THR A 76 2.87 28.30 -33.41
CA THR A 76 2.76 29.70 -32.92
C THR A 76 2.15 29.83 -31.51
N HIS A 77 1.33 28.87 -31.10
CA HIS A 77 0.64 28.85 -29.80
C HIS A 77 1.13 27.74 -28.85
N GLY A 78 1.87 26.74 -29.34
CA GLY A 78 2.24 25.56 -28.55
C GLY A 78 3.16 25.90 -27.37
N GLY A 79 4.18 26.73 -27.60
CA GLY A 79 5.08 27.18 -26.53
C GLY A 79 4.42 28.06 -25.49
N ALA A 80 3.53 28.98 -25.92
CA ALA A 80 2.78 29.84 -25.01
C ALA A 80 1.76 29.05 -24.17
N PHE A 81 1.10 28.07 -24.78
CA PHE A 81 0.17 27.16 -24.10
C PHE A 81 0.90 26.29 -23.07
N LEU A 82 2.03 25.68 -23.43
CA LEU A 82 2.86 24.92 -22.49
C LEU A 82 3.31 25.78 -21.31
N ALA A 83 3.83 26.99 -21.56
CA ALA A 83 4.23 27.91 -20.50
C ALA A 83 3.06 28.34 -19.60
N GLY A 84 1.88 28.55 -20.20
CA GLY A 84 0.65 28.84 -19.45
C GLY A 84 0.22 27.68 -18.56
N MET A 85 0.28 26.45 -19.07
CA MET A 85 0.01 25.23 -18.32
C MET A 85 0.99 25.04 -17.17
N GLU A 86 2.30 25.17 -17.41
CA GLU A 86 3.31 25.05 -16.36
C GLU A 86 3.10 26.08 -15.24
N LYS A 87 2.74 27.32 -15.60
CA LYS A 87 2.44 28.38 -14.65
C LYS A 87 1.17 28.09 -13.83
N ALA A 88 0.09 27.64 -14.48
CA ALA A 88 -1.18 27.36 -13.81
C ALA A 88 -1.10 26.13 -12.89
N LEU A 89 -0.39 25.09 -13.34
CA LEU A 89 -0.16 23.88 -12.56
C LEU A 89 0.89 24.05 -11.45
N ASN A 90 1.69 25.12 -11.52
CA ASN A 90 2.89 25.30 -10.72
C ASN A 90 3.81 24.06 -10.81
N ALA A 91 3.95 23.53 -12.02
CA ALA A 91 4.54 22.23 -12.35
C ALA A 91 5.29 22.28 -13.67
N SER A 92 6.28 21.42 -13.89
CA SER A 92 6.88 21.26 -15.21
C SER A 92 6.20 20.14 -16.00
N LEU A 93 5.89 20.42 -17.26
CA LEU A 93 5.45 19.43 -18.24
C LEU A 93 6.71 18.90 -18.93
N GLU A 94 7.07 17.64 -18.67
CA GLU A 94 8.24 17.03 -19.29
C GLU A 94 7.87 16.61 -20.71
N VAL A 95 8.20 17.48 -21.66
CA VAL A 95 7.80 17.34 -23.06
C VAL A 95 8.61 16.25 -23.75
N HIS A 96 7.90 15.25 -24.28
CA HIS A 96 8.45 14.21 -25.15
C HIS A 96 7.90 14.40 -26.56
N PRO A 97 8.74 14.74 -27.56
CA PRO A 97 8.28 14.90 -28.93
C PRO A 97 7.96 13.52 -29.54
N TYR A 98 6.83 13.43 -30.24
CA TYR A 98 6.44 12.26 -31.02
C TYR A 98 6.05 12.69 -32.44
N ASP A 99 6.39 11.86 -33.43
CA ASP A 99 6.15 12.17 -34.84
C ASP A 99 4.66 12.06 -35.24
N THR A 100 3.90 11.22 -34.53
CA THR A 100 2.48 10.95 -34.83
C THR A 100 1.66 10.78 -33.55
N ILE A 101 0.34 11.02 -33.63
CA ILE A 101 -0.59 10.74 -32.52
C ILE A 101 -0.60 9.25 -32.19
N ALA A 102 -0.56 8.36 -33.19
CA ALA A 102 -0.52 6.93 -32.95
C ALA A 102 0.71 6.52 -32.11
N ALA A 103 1.89 7.09 -32.38
CA ALA A 103 3.08 6.85 -31.57
C ALA A 103 2.98 7.45 -30.16
N ALA A 104 2.30 8.59 -30.01
CA ALA A 104 2.05 9.19 -28.70
C ALA A 104 1.05 8.38 -27.87
N VAL A 105 -0.02 7.85 -28.48
CA VAL A 105 -0.99 6.93 -27.86
C VAL A 105 -0.29 5.65 -27.42
N GLU A 106 0.54 5.07 -28.28
CA GLU A 106 1.41 3.94 -27.92
C GLU A 106 2.32 4.28 -26.72
N GLY A 107 2.84 5.51 -26.66
CA GLY A 107 3.60 6.01 -25.51
C GLY A 107 2.79 6.10 -24.22
N VAL A 108 1.49 6.43 -24.31
CA VAL A 108 0.54 6.43 -23.19
C VAL A 108 0.26 4.99 -22.76
N ASP A 109 0.00 4.08 -23.69
CA ASP A 109 -0.27 2.67 -23.39
C ASP A 109 0.95 1.96 -22.76
N GLN A 110 2.16 2.35 -23.17
CA GLN A 110 3.42 1.96 -22.53
C GLN A 110 3.70 2.68 -21.21
N GLN A 111 2.80 3.56 -20.75
CA GLN A 111 2.91 4.31 -19.50
C GLN A 111 4.15 5.22 -19.40
N LYS A 112 4.66 5.67 -20.56
CA LYS A 112 5.80 6.61 -20.66
C LYS A 112 5.37 8.06 -20.52
N VAL A 113 4.15 8.37 -21.00
CA VAL A 113 3.53 9.70 -20.97
C VAL A 113 2.10 9.59 -20.45
N PHE A 114 1.59 10.65 -19.83
CA PHE A 114 0.25 10.68 -19.19
C PHE A 114 -0.76 11.55 -19.94
N ALA A 115 -0.26 12.38 -20.85
CA ALA A 115 -1.06 13.26 -21.69
C ALA A 115 -0.38 13.43 -23.05
N ILE A 116 -1.17 13.74 -24.07
CA ILE A 116 -0.74 14.07 -25.42
C ILE A 116 -1.26 15.46 -25.73
N LEU A 117 -0.35 16.35 -26.07
CA LEU A 117 -0.66 17.69 -26.54
C LEU A 117 -0.47 17.72 -28.06
N ASP A 118 -1.57 17.77 -28.80
CA ASP A 118 -1.57 17.93 -30.24
C ASP A 118 -1.70 19.42 -30.59
N VAL A 119 -0.65 19.95 -31.20
CA VAL A 119 -0.55 21.35 -31.65
C VAL A 119 -0.43 21.46 -33.17
N ARG A 120 -0.73 20.39 -33.92
CA ARG A 120 -0.62 20.37 -35.38
C ARG A 120 -1.58 21.33 -36.07
N GLN A 121 -2.76 21.54 -35.50
CA GLN A 121 -3.75 22.49 -36.01
C GLN A 121 -3.47 23.85 -35.36
N GLY A 122 -2.60 24.67 -35.95
CA GLY A 122 -2.05 25.88 -35.30
C GLY A 122 -3.04 26.94 -34.79
N ASP A 123 -4.35 26.76 -35.02
CA ASP A 123 -5.48 27.57 -34.55
C ASP A 123 -6.19 26.98 -33.30
N ARG A 124 -5.85 25.75 -32.89
CA ARG A 124 -6.48 25.04 -31.76
C ARG A 124 -5.48 24.11 -31.07
N VAL A 125 -5.82 23.69 -29.86
CA VAL A 125 -5.03 22.72 -29.11
C VAL A 125 -5.93 21.55 -28.74
N ALA A 126 -5.50 20.33 -29.04
CA ALA A 126 -6.15 19.14 -28.51
C ALA A 126 -5.27 18.54 -27.41
N LEU A 127 -5.88 18.32 -26.25
CA LEU A 127 -5.27 17.66 -25.11
C LEU A 127 -5.95 16.31 -24.92
N GLU A 128 -5.21 15.25 -25.16
CA GLU A 128 -5.64 13.89 -24.85
C GLU A 128 -5.03 13.49 -23.50
N VAL A 129 -5.86 13.05 -22.55
CA VAL A 129 -5.43 12.58 -21.23
C VAL A 129 -5.73 11.10 -21.09
N SER A 130 -5.04 10.44 -20.16
CA SER A 130 -5.31 9.05 -19.80
C SER A 130 -5.82 8.99 -18.36
N GLY A 131 -7.15 8.94 -18.19
CA GLY A 131 -7.78 8.78 -16.87
C GLY A 131 -7.33 7.51 -16.17
N ALA A 132 -7.15 6.43 -16.94
CA ALA A 132 -6.54 5.20 -16.48
C ALA A 132 -5.10 5.43 -15.99
N SER A 133 -4.21 6.07 -16.75
CA SER A 133 -2.81 6.29 -16.29
C SER A 133 -2.71 7.11 -15.00
N GLY A 134 -3.64 8.05 -14.78
CA GLY A 134 -3.71 8.78 -13.54
C GLY A 134 -4.90 9.73 -13.46
N ALA A 135 -5.97 9.29 -12.81
CA ALA A 135 -7.23 10.03 -12.68
C ALA A 135 -7.04 11.45 -12.14
N SER A 136 -6.24 11.61 -11.07
CA SER A 136 -5.98 12.93 -10.47
C SER A 136 -5.20 13.85 -11.41
N VAL A 137 -4.27 13.31 -12.19
CA VAL A 137 -3.50 14.09 -13.18
C VAL A 137 -4.39 14.47 -14.35
N ALA A 138 -5.16 13.51 -14.89
CA ALA A 138 -6.09 13.73 -15.98
C ALA A 138 -7.13 14.81 -15.63
N GLN A 139 -7.69 14.76 -14.40
CA GLN A 139 -8.65 15.75 -13.93
C GLN A 139 -8.02 17.15 -13.86
N VAL A 140 -6.86 17.29 -13.20
CA VAL A 140 -6.18 18.58 -13.07
C VAL A 140 -5.83 19.15 -14.45
N LEU A 141 -5.34 18.32 -15.37
CA LEU A 141 -5.05 18.75 -16.75
C LEU A 141 -6.31 19.15 -17.52
N ALA A 142 -7.40 18.39 -17.38
CA ALA A 142 -8.68 18.67 -18.03
C ALA A 142 -9.35 19.95 -17.54
N GLU A 143 -9.17 20.31 -16.26
CA GLU A 143 -9.66 21.56 -15.68
C GLU A 143 -8.79 22.76 -16.09
N THR A 144 -7.46 22.58 -16.07
CA THR A 144 -6.48 23.67 -16.30
C THR A 144 -6.37 24.06 -17.78
N ALA A 145 -6.40 23.08 -18.69
CA ALA A 145 -6.14 23.32 -20.11
C ALA A 145 -7.15 24.27 -20.79
N PRO A 146 -8.47 24.15 -20.55
CA PRO A 146 -9.43 25.12 -21.05
C PRO A 146 -9.24 26.53 -20.48
N GLU A 147 -8.84 26.67 -19.21
CA GLU A 147 -8.58 27.96 -18.57
C GLU A 147 -7.40 28.68 -19.24
N VAL A 148 -6.29 27.96 -19.45
CA VAL A 148 -5.11 28.48 -20.16
C VAL A 148 -5.46 28.83 -21.62
N GLY A 149 -6.22 27.98 -22.30
CA GLY A 149 -6.69 28.22 -23.66
C GLY A 149 -7.51 29.49 -23.77
N ALA A 150 -8.46 29.70 -22.87
CA ALA A 150 -9.28 30.92 -22.82
C ALA A 150 -8.43 32.18 -22.60
N GLY A 151 -7.41 32.11 -21.73
CA GLY A 151 -6.48 33.22 -21.48
C GLY A 151 -5.61 33.57 -22.71
N LEU A 152 -5.37 32.61 -23.60
CA LEU A 152 -4.58 32.79 -24.83
C LEU A 152 -5.46 33.01 -26.07
N GLY A 153 -6.79 32.92 -25.96
CA GLY A 153 -7.70 33.00 -27.10
C GLY A 153 -7.63 31.80 -28.03
N VAL A 154 -7.16 30.64 -27.54
CA VAL A 154 -7.00 29.40 -28.32
C VAL A 154 -8.06 28.38 -27.88
N PRO A 155 -8.91 27.88 -28.79
CA PRO A 155 -9.83 26.79 -28.49
C PRO A 155 -9.09 25.53 -28.06
N VAL A 156 -9.50 24.94 -26.94
CA VAL A 156 -8.93 23.71 -26.39
C VAL A 156 -10.00 22.61 -26.35
N SER A 157 -9.71 21.46 -26.93
CA SER A 157 -10.52 20.25 -26.77
C SER A 157 -9.79 19.28 -25.86
N VAL A 158 -10.47 18.78 -24.83
CA VAL A 158 -9.94 17.75 -23.94
C VAL A 158 -10.66 16.42 -24.22
N THR A 159 -9.91 15.34 -24.38
CA THR A 159 -10.47 13.99 -24.60
C THR A 159 -9.73 12.98 -23.75
N ASP A 160 -10.46 12.08 -23.08
CA ASP A 160 -9.85 10.96 -22.36
C ASP A 160 -9.76 9.75 -23.31
N ILE A 161 -8.53 9.36 -23.65
CA ILE A 161 -8.27 8.26 -24.60
C ILE A 161 -8.31 6.89 -23.93
N ASN A 162 -8.09 6.83 -22.61
CA ASN A 162 -8.18 5.61 -21.82
C ASN A 162 -9.02 5.91 -20.56
N PRO A 163 -10.34 6.07 -20.69
CA PRO A 163 -11.20 6.44 -19.57
C PRO A 163 -11.26 5.33 -18.52
N LEU A 164 -11.45 5.75 -17.27
CA LEU A 164 -11.77 4.82 -16.18
C LEU A 164 -13.11 4.12 -16.43
N GLN A 165 -13.28 2.97 -15.78
CA GLN A 165 -14.52 2.22 -15.89
C GLN A 165 -15.67 2.94 -15.19
N LYS A 166 -16.89 2.78 -15.72
CA LYS A 166 -18.09 3.49 -15.23
C LYS A 166 -18.41 3.19 -13.76
N GLY A 167 -18.09 1.99 -13.28
CA GLY A 167 -18.26 1.57 -11.89
C GLY A 167 -17.23 2.17 -10.92
N ASP A 168 -16.13 2.73 -11.44
CA ASP A 168 -15.06 3.35 -10.65
C ASP A 168 -14.63 4.71 -11.25
N PRO A 169 -15.47 5.75 -11.17
CA PRO A 169 -15.20 7.05 -11.78
C PRO A 169 -14.00 7.78 -11.16
N ARG A 170 -13.48 7.31 -10.02
CA ARG A 170 -12.32 7.90 -9.33
C ARG A 170 -11.06 7.03 -9.42
N GLY A 171 -11.13 5.84 -10.01
CA GLY A 171 -9.99 4.93 -10.11
C GLY A 171 -9.52 4.37 -8.77
N LEU A 172 -10.39 4.35 -7.75
CA LEU A 172 -10.04 3.96 -6.38
C LEU A 172 -10.34 2.48 -6.07
N ALA A 173 -11.12 1.80 -6.91
CA ALA A 173 -11.51 0.42 -6.65
C ALA A 173 -10.28 -0.51 -6.64
N ILE A 174 -9.34 -0.36 -7.59
CA ILE A 174 -8.07 -1.12 -7.62
C ILE A 174 -7.25 -0.93 -6.33
N PHE A 175 -7.22 0.30 -5.84
CA PHE A 175 -6.57 0.64 -4.59
C PHE A 175 -7.23 -0.06 -3.40
N TYR A 176 -8.56 -0.01 -3.29
CA TYR A 176 -9.28 -0.63 -2.17
C TYR A 176 -9.23 -2.15 -2.18
N ILE A 177 -9.32 -2.81 -3.34
CA ILE A 177 -9.18 -4.28 -3.40
C ILE A 177 -7.77 -4.73 -3.04
N SER A 178 -6.74 -3.98 -3.45
CA SER A 178 -5.35 -4.26 -3.09
C SER A 178 -5.11 -4.03 -1.59
N LEU A 179 -5.68 -2.96 -1.04
CA LEU A 179 -5.62 -2.69 0.40
C LEU A 179 -6.34 -3.77 1.22
N ALA A 180 -7.52 -4.20 0.78
CA ALA A 180 -8.25 -5.30 1.39
C ALA A 180 -7.41 -6.59 1.35
N ALA A 181 -6.81 -6.93 0.22
CA ALA A 181 -5.92 -8.08 0.09
C ALA A 181 -4.72 -8.00 1.05
N VAL A 182 -4.08 -6.84 1.18
CA VAL A 182 -2.98 -6.64 2.12
C VAL A 182 -3.44 -6.85 3.58
N ILE A 183 -4.53 -6.19 3.98
CA ILE A 183 -5.06 -6.25 5.35
C ILE A 183 -5.52 -7.66 5.69
N ILE A 184 -6.40 -8.25 4.89
CA ILE A 184 -6.90 -9.60 5.13
C ILE A 184 -5.77 -10.63 5.02
N GLY A 185 -4.77 -10.37 4.18
CA GLY A 185 -3.53 -11.13 4.08
C GLY A 185 -2.81 -11.26 5.42
N PHE A 186 -2.38 -10.17 6.04
CA PHE A 186 -1.68 -10.28 7.32
C PHE A 186 -2.62 -10.58 8.51
N VAL A 187 -3.88 -10.12 8.48
CA VAL A 187 -4.87 -10.44 9.53
C VAL A 187 -5.17 -11.93 9.55
N GLY A 188 -5.30 -12.58 8.39
CA GLY A 188 -5.46 -14.04 8.30
C GLY A 188 -4.32 -14.79 8.98
N ALA A 189 -3.07 -14.38 8.74
CA ALA A 189 -1.91 -14.97 9.39
C ALA A 189 -1.86 -14.71 10.91
N ILE A 190 -2.33 -13.55 11.38
CA ILE A 190 -2.54 -13.28 12.81
C ILE A 190 -3.56 -14.25 13.39
N GLN A 191 -4.72 -14.42 12.74
CA GLN A 191 -5.77 -15.31 13.22
C GLN A 191 -5.31 -16.76 13.27
N LEU A 192 -4.55 -17.23 12.28
CA LEU A 192 -3.91 -18.54 12.30
C LEU A 192 -2.87 -18.67 13.44
N SER A 193 -2.19 -17.59 13.79
CA SER A 193 -1.21 -17.57 14.89
C SER A 193 -1.88 -17.56 16.27
N VAL A 194 -3.11 -17.05 16.38
CA VAL A 194 -3.87 -16.99 17.65
C VAL A 194 -4.72 -18.23 17.86
N HIS A 195 -5.55 -18.60 16.88
CA HIS A 195 -6.57 -19.64 17.00
C HIS A 195 -6.06 -21.03 16.60
N ALA A 196 -5.07 -21.09 15.70
CA ALA A 196 -4.53 -22.33 15.19
C ALA A 196 -3.04 -22.51 15.60
N ARG A 197 -2.72 -22.23 16.87
CA ARG A 197 -1.36 -22.29 17.43
C ARG A 197 -0.67 -23.65 17.25
N ALA A 198 -1.43 -24.73 17.24
CA ALA A 198 -0.92 -26.08 17.07
C ALA A 198 -0.47 -26.42 15.64
N LEU A 199 -0.76 -25.58 14.62
CA LEU A 199 -0.35 -25.86 13.25
C LEU A 199 1.17 -25.86 13.10
N ASP A 200 1.67 -26.87 12.40
CA ASP A 200 3.07 -26.95 12.01
C ASP A 200 3.41 -25.91 10.93
N PRO A 201 4.69 -25.54 10.74
CA PRO A 201 5.07 -24.49 9.79
C PRO A 201 4.60 -24.74 8.35
N LEU A 202 4.61 -26.00 7.87
CA LEU A 202 4.12 -26.34 6.53
C LEU A 202 2.60 -26.19 6.42
N GLU A 203 1.86 -26.65 7.43
CA GLU A 203 0.40 -26.52 7.48
C GLU A 203 0.00 -25.04 7.51
N ARG A 204 0.75 -24.20 8.24
CA ARG A 204 0.54 -22.75 8.24
C ARG A 204 0.71 -22.14 6.86
N ILE A 205 1.77 -22.51 6.14
CA ILE A 205 1.98 -22.02 4.77
C ILE A 205 0.84 -22.51 3.87
N ALA A 206 0.45 -23.78 3.98
CA ALA A 206 -0.64 -24.35 3.18
C ALA A 206 -1.99 -23.65 3.44
N TYR A 207 -2.37 -23.43 4.70
CA TYR A 207 -3.55 -22.64 5.04
C TYR A 207 -3.43 -21.18 4.61
N THR A 208 -2.21 -20.62 4.62
CA THR A 208 -1.95 -19.27 4.10
C THR A 208 -2.25 -19.19 2.61
N VAL A 209 -1.78 -20.16 1.83
CA VAL A 209 -2.11 -20.29 0.41
C VAL A 209 -3.62 -20.47 0.22
N ALA A 210 -4.25 -21.35 1.01
CA ALA A 210 -5.67 -21.65 0.87
C ALA A 210 -6.57 -20.42 1.13
N TYR A 211 -6.36 -19.69 2.22
CA TYR A 211 -7.16 -18.49 2.48
C TYR A 211 -6.81 -17.34 1.53
N ALA A 212 -5.57 -17.26 1.04
CA ALA A 212 -5.19 -16.26 0.06
C ALA A 212 -5.92 -16.49 -1.27
N LEU A 213 -5.96 -17.74 -1.76
CA LEU A 213 -6.69 -18.09 -2.99
C LEU A 213 -8.20 -17.87 -2.84
N LEU A 214 -8.79 -18.34 -1.74
CA LEU A 214 -10.22 -18.20 -1.50
C LEU A 214 -10.62 -16.74 -1.25
N GLY A 215 -9.87 -16.03 -0.41
CA GLY A 215 -10.13 -14.63 -0.08
C GLY A 215 -9.98 -13.73 -1.31
N ALA A 216 -8.94 -13.94 -2.12
CA ALA A 216 -8.76 -13.21 -3.37
C ALA A 216 -9.88 -13.47 -4.37
N PHE A 217 -10.34 -14.73 -4.46
CA PHE A 217 -11.48 -15.10 -5.31
C PHE A 217 -12.74 -14.35 -4.87
N VAL A 218 -13.02 -14.33 -3.56
CA VAL A 218 -14.17 -13.61 -3.01
C VAL A 218 -14.06 -12.11 -3.25
N ILE A 219 -12.88 -11.50 -3.05
CA ILE A 219 -12.67 -10.07 -3.34
C ILE A 219 -12.95 -9.78 -4.82
N ALA A 220 -12.37 -10.55 -5.74
CA ALA A 220 -12.56 -10.37 -7.17
C ALA A 220 -14.02 -10.56 -7.58
N ALA A 221 -14.67 -11.64 -7.14
CA ALA A 221 -16.06 -11.95 -7.47
C ALA A 221 -17.05 -10.91 -6.92
N VAL A 222 -16.81 -10.35 -5.73
CA VAL A 222 -17.66 -9.28 -5.18
C VAL A 222 -17.54 -8.01 -6.00
N VAL A 223 -16.31 -7.60 -6.35
CA VAL A 223 -16.06 -6.33 -7.04
C VAL A 223 -16.51 -6.38 -8.51
N ASP A 224 -16.26 -7.51 -9.16
CA ASP A 224 -16.61 -7.75 -10.57
C ASP A 224 -18.09 -8.18 -10.70
N TRP A 225 -18.46 -9.36 -10.19
CA TRP A 225 -19.78 -9.95 -10.49
C TRP A 225 -20.93 -9.36 -9.67
N TRP A 226 -20.70 -9.00 -8.41
CA TRP A 226 -21.78 -8.50 -7.55
C TRP A 226 -21.95 -6.99 -7.68
N LEU A 227 -20.87 -6.22 -7.52
CA LEU A 227 -20.93 -4.77 -7.55
C LEU A 227 -20.89 -4.20 -8.97
N GLY A 228 -20.31 -4.92 -9.94
CA GLY A 228 -20.08 -4.39 -11.29
C GLY A 228 -19.19 -3.14 -11.27
N ALA A 229 -18.29 -3.04 -10.27
CA ALA A 229 -17.47 -1.86 -10.05
C ALA A 229 -16.26 -1.84 -11.00
N LEU A 230 -15.69 -3.02 -11.26
CA LEU A 230 -14.59 -3.22 -12.21
C LEU A 230 -14.81 -4.51 -13.02
N ASP A 231 -14.77 -4.42 -14.34
CA ASP A 231 -14.54 -5.51 -15.27
C ASP A 231 -13.09 -5.96 -15.15
N LEU A 232 -12.85 -7.04 -14.40
CA LEU A 232 -11.51 -7.56 -14.12
C LEU A 232 -11.12 -8.65 -15.13
N PRO A 233 -9.84 -8.73 -15.56
CA PRO A 233 -9.31 -9.97 -16.14
C PRO A 233 -9.25 -11.04 -15.04
N PHE A 234 -10.37 -11.72 -14.80
CA PHE A 234 -10.66 -12.42 -13.54
C PHE A 234 -9.53 -13.33 -13.06
N ALA A 235 -8.99 -14.19 -13.94
CA ALA A 235 -7.93 -15.14 -13.58
C ALA A 235 -6.63 -14.43 -13.16
N GLU A 236 -6.28 -13.36 -13.86
CA GLU A 236 -5.07 -12.58 -13.60
C GLU A 236 -5.23 -11.71 -12.35
N SER A 237 -6.33 -10.97 -12.24
CA SER A 237 -6.63 -10.17 -11.04
C SER A 237 -6.74 -11.05 -9.79
N TRP A 238 -7.35 -12.23 -9.90
CA TRP A 238 -7.40 -13.21 -8.82
C TRP A 238 -5.99 -13.68 -8.41
N ALA A 239 -5.13 -14.03 -9.36
CA ALA A 239 -3.77 -14.47 -9.09
C ALA A 239 -2.93 -13.37 -8.40
N ILE A 240 -3.05 -12.12 -8.87
CA ILE A 240 -2.37 -10.97 -8.25
C ILE A 240 -2.87 -10.75 -6.82
N LEU A 241 -4.20 -10.72 -6.59
CA LEU A 241 -4.76 -10.57 -5.24
C LEU A 241 -4.34 -11.71 -4.32
N ALA A 242 -4.34 -12.95 -4.81
CA ALA A 242 -3.92 -14.12 -4.04
C ALA A 242 -2.44 -14.04 -3.67
N LEU A 243 -1.58 -13.66 -4.62
CA LEU A 243 -0.16 -13.45 -4.37
C LEU A 243 0.07 -12.33 -3.35
N THR A 244 -0.68 -11.24 -3.42
CA THR A 244 -0.63 -10.14 -2.45
C THR A 244 -1.05 -10.61 -1.05
N MET A 245 -2.19 -11.30 -0.93
CA MET A 245 -2.67 -11.85 0.34
C MET A 245 -1.65 -12.82 0.97
N PHE A 246 -1.10 -13.72 0.14
CA PHE A 246 -0.07 -14.66 0.57
C PHE A 246 1.20 -13.93 1.02
N THR A 247 1.68 -12.97 0.22
CA THR A 247 2.87 -12.16 0.55
C THR A 247 2.69 -11.43 1.87
N SER A 248 1.55 -10.76 2.09
CA SER A 248 1.25 -10.06 3.34
C SER A 248 1.15 -11.01 4.54
N GLY A 249 0.53 -12.18 4.37
CA GLY A 249 0.48 -13.22 5.39
C GLY A 249 1.86 -13.77 5.77
N MET A 250 2.72 -14.01 4.77
CA MET A 250 4.09 -14.48 5.00
C MET A 250 4.97 -13.41 5.62
N VAL A 251 4.84 -12.13 5.23
CA VAL A 251 5.57 -11.03 5.87
C VAL A 251 5.20 -10.89 7.34
N PHE A 252 3.92 -11.03 7.69
CA PHE A 252 3.53 -11.09 9.10
C PHE A 252 4.17 -12.30 9.79
N SER A 253 4.08 -13.48 9.19
CA SER A 253 4.64 -14.72 9.76
C SER A 253 6.16 -14.61 9.99
N MET A 254 6.88 -14.00 9.05
CA MET A 254 8.29 -13.64 9.18
C MET A 254 8.51 -12.73 10.40
N PHE A 255 7.80 -11.60 10.50
CA PHE A 255 7.95 -10.72 11.67
C PHE A 255 7.52 -11.38 12.97
N ASN A 256 6.56 -12.32 12.94
CA ASN A 256 6.15 -13.11 14.09
C ASN A 256 7.28 -14.01 14.60
N THR A 257 8.07 -14.62 13.69
CA THR A 257 9.27 -15.38 14.09
C THR A 257 10.39 -14.51 14.65
N LEU A 258 10.52 -13.26 14.18
CA LEU A 258 11.62 -12.36 14.55
C LEU A 258 11.32 -11.53 15.81
N PHE A 259 10.10 -11.02 15.93
CA PHE A 259 9.69 -10.05 16.96
C PHE A 259 8.61 -10.58 17.92
N GLY A 260 8.09 -11.79 17.69
CA GLY A 260 7.07 -12.42 18.53
C GLY A 260 5.81 -11.56 18.68
N ARG A 261 5.39 -11.30 19.92
CA ARG A 261 4.16 -10.52 20.22
C ARG A 261 4.11 -9.13 19.60
N TRP A 262 5.26 -8.55 19.25
CA TRP A 262 5.37 -7.21 18.68
C TRP A 262 5.35 -7.18 17.15
N ALA A 263 5.20 -8.33 16.49
CA ALA A 263 5.23 -8.47 15.02
C ALA A 263 4.18 -7.64 14.26
N MET A 264 3.08 -7.28 14.91
CA MET A 264 2.08 -6.41 14.33
C MET A 264 2.63 -5.02 13.97
N ILE A 265 3.51 -4.46 14.81
CA ILE A 265 4.05 -3.10 14.62
C ILE A 265 4.85 -2.99 13.32
N PRO A 266 5.90 -3.80 13.06
CA PRO A 266 6.66 -3.70 11.82
C PRO A 266 5.82 -4.11 10.61
N THR A 267 4.90 -5.08 10.74
CA THR A 267 4.00 -5.47 9.65
C THR A 267 3.11 -4.30 9.23
N TRP A 268 2.44 -3.66 10.18
CA TRP A 268 1.55 -2.53 9.93
C TRP A 268 2.32 -1.31 9.42
N GLY A 269 3.49 -1.03 10.01
CA GLY A 269 4.38 0.04 9.55
C GLY A 269 4.83 -0.14 8.10
N LEU A 270 5.22 -1.35 7.71
CA LEU A 270 5.67 -1.64 6.35
C LEU A 270 4.51 -1.63 5.34
N MET A 271 3.42 -2.33 5.67
CA MET A 271 2.34 -2.61 4.72
C MET A 271 1.31 -1.48 4.63
N VAL A 272 0.93 -0.89 5.76
CA VAL A 272 -0.18 0.08 5.81
C VAL A 272 0.37 1.50 5.85
N LEU A 273 1.31 1.77 6.76
CA LEU A 273 1.80 3.13 6.99
C LEU A 273 2.71 3.61 5.85
N LEU A 274 3.64 2.77 5.41
CA LEU A 274 4.55 3.10 4.31
C LEU A 274 4.00 2.62 2.97
N GLY A 275 3.53 1.37 2.90
CA GLY A 275 3.08 0.76 1.66
C GLY A 275 1.87 1.44 1.03
N ASN A 276 0.90 1.88 1.83
CA ASN A 276 -0.35 2.41 1.28
C ASN A 276 -0.21 3.79 0.63
N PRO A 277 0.39 4.81 1.29
CA PRO A 277 0.60 6.13 0.68
C PRO A 277 1.60 6.09 -0.49
N SER A 278 2.53 5.13 -0.49
CA SER A 278 3.53 4.97 -1.54
C SER A 278 3.05 4.14 -2.73
N SER A 279 1.88 3.49 -2.63
CA SER A 279 1.35 2.58 -3.67
C SER A 279 0.97 3.27 -4.98
N GLY A 280 0.69 4.59 -4.95
CA GLY A 280 0.23 5.34 -6.11
C GLY A 280 -1.24 5.12 -6.48
N GLY A 281 -2.01 4.35 -5.69
CA GLY A 281 -3.40 4.03 -6.02
C GLY A 281 -4.41 5.14 -5.69
N ALA A 282 -4.23 5.88 -4.60
CA ALA A 282 -5.13 6.98 -4.24
C ALA A 282 -4.74 8.32 -4.88
N VAL A 283 -3.45 8.51 -5.15
CA VAL A 283 -2.87 9.69 -5.79
C VAL A 283 -1.83 9.19 -6.78
N SER A 284 -1.96 9.59 -8.04
CA SER A 284 -1.09 9.12 -9.13
C SER A 284 0.38 9.47 -8.87
N TRP A 285 1.29 8.59 -9.31
CA TRP A 285 2.73 8.72 -9.07
C TRP A 285 3.34 10.10 -9.41
N PRO A 286 2.95 10.80 -10.49
CA PRO A 286 3.47 12.14 -10.80
C PRO A 286 3.18 13.21 -9.74
N LEU A 287 2.14 13.01 -8.92
CA LEU A 287 1.73 13.91 -7.85
C LEU A 287 2.36 13.53 -6.49
N LEU A 288 2.98 12.36 -6.38
CA LEU A 288 3.62 11.89 -5.15
C LEU A 288 5.01 12.52 -4.94
N PRO A 289 5.46 12.66 -3.68
CA PRO A 289 6.87 12.87 -3.37
C PRO A 289 7.76 11.79 -4.00
N SER A 290 8.79 12.20 -4.75
CA SER A 290 9.65 11.31 -5.55
C SER A 290 10.36 10.21 -4.75
N ALA A 291 10.54 10.42 -3.44
CA ALA A 291 11.05 9.41 -2.52
C ALA A 291 10.00 8.30 -2.23
N LEU A 292 8.75 8.69 -1.93
CA LEU A 292 7.65 7.74 -1.69
C LEU A 292 7.32 6.96 -2.96
N GLY A 293 7.25 7.64 -4.11
CA GLY A 293 6.98 6.99 -5.38
C GLY A 293 8.06 5.98 -5.83
N ARG A 294 9.32 6.16 -5.41
CA ARG A 294 10.40 5.17 -5.66
C ARG A 294 10.32 4.00 -4.69
N ILE A 295 10.18 4.28 -3.40
CA ILE A 295 10.13 3.25 -2.36
C ILE A 295 8.90 2.35 -2.54
N GLY A 296 7.74 2.94 -2.83
CA GLY A 296 6.48 2.20 -2.94
C GLY A 296 6.45 1.15 -4.04
N ARG A 297 7.19 1.35 -5.13
CA ARG A 297 7.32 0.36 -6.21
C ARG A 297 7.99 -0.94 -5.75
N TRP A 298 8.83 -0.88 -4.72
CA TRP A 298 9.51 -2.04 -4.14
C TRP A 298 8.75 -2.67 -2.97
N LEU A 299 7.61 -2.07 -2.57
CA LEU A 299 6.78 -2.57 -1.49
C LEU A 299 5.62 -3.42 -2.04
N PRO A 300 5.21 -4.49 -1.32
CA PRO A 300 4.12 -5.35 -1.79
C PRO A 300 2.81 -4.61 -2.13
N PRO A 301 2.34 -3.62 -1.34
CA PRO A 301 1.11 -2.90 -1.69
C PRO A 301 1.22 -2.11 -3.00
N GLY A 302 2.34 -1.44 -3.25
CA GLY A 302 2.56 -0.69 -4.49
C GLY A 302 2.73 -1.61 -5.70
N ALA A 303 3.41 -2.74 -5.53
CA ALA A 303 3.50 -3.76 -6.57
C ALA A 303 2.12 -4.36 -6.90
N SER A 304 1.28 -4.66 -5.89
CA SER A 304 -0.09 -5.14 -6.09
C SER A 304 -0.94 -4.16 -6.89
N VAL A 305 -0.94 -2.88 -6.49
CA VAL A 305 -1.71 -1.83 -7.18
C VAL A 305 -1.25 -1.70 -8.63
N ASN A 306 0.06 -1.67 -8.88
CA ASN A 306 0.61 -1.53 -10.23
C ASN A 306 0.27 -2.76 -11.12
N ALA A 307 0.41 -3.97 -10.59
CA ALA A 307 0.06 -5.20 -11.31
C ALA A 307 -1.43 -5.23 -11.67
N GLN A 308 -2.33 -4.89 -10.73
CA GLN A 308 -3.77 -4.81 -11.03
C GLN A 308 -4.08 -3.72 -12.05
N HIS A 309 -3.44 -2.57 -11.92
CA HIS A 309 -3.67 -1.44 -12.80
C HIS A 309 -3.29 -1.75 -14.26
N THR A 310 -2.13 -2.39 -14.45
CA THR A 310 -1.69 -2.83 -15.78
C THR A 310 -2.55 -3.97 -16.32
N ALA A 311 -2.99 -4.91 -15.48
CA ALA A 311 -3.93 -5.97 -15.88
C ALA A 311 -5.28 -5.40 -16.37
N VAL A 312 -5.87 -4.46 -15.63
CA VAL A 312 -7.21 -3.93 -15.91
C VAL A 312 -7.22 -2.95 -17.09
N TYR A 313 -6.22 -2.06 -17.18
CA TYR A 313 -6.26 -0.96 -18.16
C TYR A 313 -5.25 -1.09 -19.30
N PHE A 314 -4.19 -1.90 -19.14
CA PHE A 314 -3.06 -1.98 -20.07
C PHE A 314 -2.65 -3.43 -20.35
N GLY A 315 -3.62 -4.31 -20.64
CA GLY A 315 -3.37 -5.76 -20.77
C GLY A 315 -2.29 -6.14 -21.80
N GLY A 316 -1.99 -5.28 -22.78
CA GLY A 316 -0.89 -5.47 -23.73
C GLY A 316 0.49 -5.01 -23.26
N TYR A 317 0.58 -4.24 -22.18
CA TYR A 317 1.80 -3.56 -21.69
C TYR A 317 2.08 -3.88 -20.23
N GLN A 318 1.93 -5.16 -19.89
CA GLN A 318 2.24 -5.67 -18.56
C GLN A 318 3.71 -5.53 -18.21
N HIS A 319 3.97 -5.00 -17.02
CA HIS A 319 5.31 -4.92 -16.48
C HIS A 319 5.61 -6.17 -15.64
N VAL A 320 6.75 -6.80 -15.88
CA VAL A 320 7.21 -7.97 -15.09
C VAL A 320 7.64 -7.57 -13.67
N PHE A 321 8.06 -6.30 -13.50
CA PHE A 321 8.66 -5.82 -12.26
C PHE A 321 7.76 -5.96 -11.01
N PRO A 322 6.49 -5.56 -11.00
CA PRO A 322 5.58 -5.78 -9.88
C PRO A 322 5.47 -7.25 -9.43
N PHE A 323 5.38 -8.18 -10.38
CA PHE A 323 5.31 -9.62 -10.08
C PHE A 323 6.60 -10.13 -9.44
N VAL A 324 7.75 -9.65 -9.92
CA VAL A 324 9.06 -9.97 -9.32
C VAL A 324 9.15 -9.44 -7.90
N VAL A 325 8.68 -8.22 -7.63
CA VAL A 325 8.67 -7.64 -6.28
C VAL A 325 7.80 -8.47 -5.33
N LEU A 326 6.56 -8.77 -5.72
CA LEU A 326 5.66 -9.59 -4.90
C LEU A 326 6.24 -10.98 -4.63
N THR A 327 6.72 -11.66 -5.68
CA THR A 327 7.30 -13.00 -5.56
C THR A 327 8.57 -12.99 -4.73
N ALA A 328 9.44 -11.99 -4.89
CA ALA A 328 10.66 -11.85 -4.09
C ALA A 328 10.34 -11.65 -2.60
N TRP A 329 9.36 -10.80 -2.27
CA TRP A 329 8.90 -10.62 -0.89
C TRP A 329 8.28 -11.90 -0.33
N ALA A 330 7.45 -12.59 -1.11
CA ALA A 330 6.85 -13.86 -0.72
C ALA A 330 7.92 -14.92 -0.41
N LEU A 331 8.92 -15.06 -1.30
CA LEU A 331 10.02 -16.00 -1.13
C LEU A 331 10.92 -15.63 0.04
N LEU A 332 11.29 -14.36 0.18
CA LEU A 332 12.11 -13.87 1.29
C LEU A 332 11.42 -14.13 2.63
N ALA A 333 10.16 -13.72 2.75
CA ALA A 333 9.39 -13.91 3.97
C ALA A 333 9.17 -15.39 4.29
N SER A 334 8.89 -16.21 3.27
CA SER A 334 8.76 -17.66 3.43
C SER A 334 10.07 -18.33 3.83
N THR A 335 11.19 -17.91 3.26
CA THR A 335 12.52 -18.45 3.57
C THR A 335 12.92 -18.10 5.00
N ILE A 336 12.73 -16.84 5.42
CA ILE A 336 13.04 -16.43 6.79
C ILE A 336 12.11 -17.15 7.76
N PHE A 337 10.81 -17.20 7.49
CA PHE A 337 9.87 -17.96 8.32
C PHE A 337 10.28 -19.44 8.44
N TRP A 338 10.71 -20.07 7.34
CA TRP A 338 11.15 -21.46 7.32
C TRP A 338 12.43 -21.69 8.11
N VAL A 339 13.46 -20.87 7.90
CA VAL A 339 14.76 -21.00 8.59
C VAL A 339 14.58 -20.77 10.09
N TRP A 340 13.72 -19.83 10.47
CA TRP A 340 13.51 -19.44 11.87
C TRP A 340 12.28 -20.11 12.49
N ARG A 341 11.75 -21.17 11.86
CA ARG A 341 10.54 -21.89 12.31
C ARG A 341 10.59 -22.36 13.76
N HIS A 342 11.79 -22.69 14.26
CA HIS A 342 12.01 -23.14 15.64
C HIS A 342 11.78 -22.04 16.69
N ARG A 343 11.83 -20.76 16.29
CA ARG A 343 11.46 -19.62 17.15
C ARG A 343 9.98 -19.28 17.10
N HIS A 344 9.21 -19.90 16.20
CA HIS A 344 7.78 -19.62 16.11
C HIS A 344 7.07 -20.15 17.36
N PRO A 345 6.21 -19.36 18.02
CA PRO A 345 5.60 -19.73 19.30
C PRO A 345 4.51 -20.83 19.22
N GLY A 346 4.42 -21.56 18.10
CA GLY A 346 3.37 -22.54 17.84
C GLY A 346 3.89 -23.72 17.02
N GLY A 347 3.24 -24.87 17.21
CA GLY A 347 3.60 -26.18 16.67
C GLY A 347 3.20 -27.26 17.67
N ARG A 348 2.96 -28.49 17.20
CA ARG A 348 2.67 -29.59 18.13
C ARG A 348 3.97 -30.00 18.82
N THR A 349 3.97 -30.12 20.15
CA THR A 349 5.02 -30.87 20.82
C THR A 349 4.90 -32.32 20.40
N THR A 350 5.85 -32.81 19.62
CA THR A 350 6.01 -34.26 19.41
C THR A 350 6.46 -34.85 20.74
N GLU A 351 5.50 -35.16 21.63
CA GLU A 351 5.75 -36.18 22.64
C GLU A 351 5.95 -37.51 21.90
N PRO A 352 7.07 -38.21 22.11
CA PRO A 352 7.25 -39.53 21.51
C PRO A 352 6.12 -40.43 21.98
N ALA A 353 5.38 -41.03 21.04
CA ALA A 353 4.29 -41.96 21.29
C ALA A 353 4.70 -43.23 22.10
N HIS A 354 5.96 -43.34 22.52
CA HIS A 354 6.48 -44.41 23.39
C HIS A 354 6.23 -44.19 24.89
N ALA A 355 5.65 -43.06 25.31
CA ALA A 355 5.29 -42.83 26.72
C ALA A 355 3.88 -43.30 27.11
N VAL A 356 3.08 -43.81 26.18
CA VAL A 356 1.81 -44.50 26.52
C VAL A 356 2.12 -45.99 26.69
N ALA A 357 2.75 -46.33 27.81
CA ALA A 357 2.73 -47.70 28.28
C ALA A 357 1.28 -48.05 28.65
N PRO A 358 0.71 -49.17 28.16
CA PRO A 358 -0.53 -49.67 28.73
C PRO A 358 -0.23 -50.10 30.17
N GLY A 359 -0.79 -49.36 31.14
CA GLY A 359 -0.75 -49.74 32.56
C GLY A 359 -1.49 -51.08 32.79
N PRO A 360 -1.09 -51.84 33.81
CA PRO A 360 -1.51 -53.24 34.04
C PRO A 360 -2.99 -53.42 34.31
#